data_AF-A0A976JL95-F1
#
_entry.id   AF-A0A976JL95-F1
#
_cell.length_a   1.000
_cell.length_b   1.000
_cell.length_c   1.000
_cell.angle_alpha   90.00
_cell.angle_beta   90.00
_cell.angle_gamma   90.00
#
_symmetry.space_group_name_H-M   'P 1'
#
loop_
_entity.id
_entity.type
_entity.pdbx_description
1 polymer ?
#
loop_
_entity_poly.entity_id
_entity_poly.type
_entity_poly.pdbx_seq_one_letter_code
_entity_poly.pdbx_strand_id
1 'polypeptide(L)'
;MKRALVLIPARYASSRFPGKPLAEISGKSMIQRVYENCHSAQGFAPSNFTLELEVAVVTDDDRIENHVKAFGNVVRVDDDVTSGTLRIELAYKRFFKDQNFDYVVNVQGDEPLLSGEELVKL
;
A
#
# COMPACT_ATOMS: atom_id res chain seq x y z
N MET A 1 -1.57 12.31 -18.66
CA MET A 1 -1.90 11.36 -17.58
C MET A 1 -0.64 11.15 -16.77
N LYS A 2 -0.75 11.16 -15.44
CA LYS A 2 0.37 10.88 -14.54
C LYS A 2 0.16 9.51 -13.91
N ARG A 3 1.22 8.71 -13.81
CA ARG A 3 1.20 7.38 -13.19
C ARG A 3 1.84 7.45 -11.82
N ALA A 4 1.17 6.96 -10.80
CA ALA A 4 1.70 6.89 -9.45
C ALA A 4 1.62 5.46 -8.90
N LEU A 5 2.70 5.03 -8.27
CA LEU A 5 2.77 3.76 -7.55
C LEU A 5 2.58 4.02 -6.06
N VAL A 6 1.58 3.40 -5.45
CA VAL A 6 1.35 3.44 -4.01
C VAL A 6 1.77 2.10 -3.41
N LEU A 7 2.74 2.14 -2.51
CA LEU A 7 3.23 0.97 -1.81
C LEU A 7 2.85 1.07 -0.34
N ILE A 8 2.20 0.01 0.18
CA ILE A 8 1.65 -0.03 1.53
C ILE A 8 2.41 -1.07 2.36
N PRO A 9 3.35 -0.70 3.26
CA PRO A 9 4.07 -1.67 4.07
C PRO A 9 3.14 -2.24 5.16
N ALA A 10 3.08 -3.57 5.24
CA ALA A 10 2.30 -4.27 6.25
C ALA A 10 3.11 -5.42 6.86
N ARG A 11 3.34 -5.36 8.18
CA ARG A 11 4.04 -6.40 8.94
C ARG A 11 3.09 -7.04 9.95
N TYR A 12 3.22 -8.34 10.14
CA TYR A 12 2.47 -9.03 11.19
C TYR A 12 3.07 -8.78 12.57
N ALA A 13 4.40 -8.77 12.65
CA ALA A 13 5.15 -8.61 13.89
C ALA A 13 5.10 -7.15 14.38
N SER A 14 4.21 -6.90 15.33
CA SER A 14 4.15 -5.65 16.11
C SER A 14 4.09 -6.03 17.59
N SER A 15 4.98 -5.46 18.39
CA SER A 15 5.07 -5.77 19.83
C SER A 15 3.86 -5.28 20.62
N ARG A 16 3.17 -4.25 20.13
CA ARG A 16 2.01 -3.64 20.80
C ARG A 16 0.67 -4.15 20.28
N PHE A 17 0.63 -4.58 19.02
CA PHE A 17 -0.59 -5.10 18.40
C PHE A 17 -0.25 -6.14 17.33
N PRO A 18 0.03 -7.40 17.72
CA PRO A 18 0.30 -8.48 16.78
C PRO A 18 -0.86 -8.69 15.81
N GLY A 19 -0.57 -8.86 14.52
CA GLY A 19 -1.62 -9.05 13.52
C GLY A 19 -2.46 -7.80 13.22
N LYS A 20 -2.02 -6.61 13.66
CA LYS A 20 -2.69 -5.32 13.42
C LYS A 20 -3.23 -5.13 11.99
N PRO A 21 -2.49 -5.43 10.91
CA PRO A 21 -3.01 -5.26 9.55
C PRO A 21 -4.26 -6.10 9.26
N LEU A 22 -4.41 -7.25 9.92
CA LEU A 22 -5.54 -8.17 9.77
C LEU A 22 -6.66 -7.89 10.78
N ALA A 23 -6.50 -6.90 11.66
CA ALA A 23 -7.53 -6.53 12.62
C ALA A 23 -8.77 -6.02 11.89
N GLU A 24 -9.93 -6.58 12.26
CA GLU A 24 -11.23 -6.19 11.70
C GLU A 24 -11.67 -4.82 12.23
N ILE A 25 -12.06 -3.96 11.30
CA ILE A 25 -12.67 -2.66 11.57
C ILE A 25 -13.98 -2.68 10.79
N SER A 26 -15.12 -2.75 11.48
CA SER A 26 -16.47 -2.75 10.86
C SER A 26 -16.61 -3.70 9.66
N GLY A 27 -16.15 -4.94 9.78
CA GLY A 27 -16.29 -6.01 8.78
C GLY A 27 -15.31 -5.96 7.59
N LYS A 28 -14.26 -5.15 7.66
CA LYS A 28 -13.09 -5.24 6.78
C LYS A 28 -11.82 -5.16 7.59
N SER A 29 -10.79 -5.89 7.20
CA SER A 29 -9.47 -5.76 7.82
C SER A 29 -8.90 -4.35 7.62
N MET A 30 -8.05 -3.92 8.55
CA MET A 30 -7.35 -2.64 8.49
C MET A 30 -6.62 -2.46 7.16
N ILE A 31 -5.86 -3.48 6.72
CA ILE A 31 -5.09 -3.39 5.48
C ILE A 31 -5.97 -3.32 4.23
N GLN A 32 -7.13 -4.00 4.25
CA GLN A 32 -8.09 -3.91 3.16
C GLN A 32 -8.65 -2.49 3.03
N ARG A 33 -8.98 -1.85 4.15
CA ARG A 33 -9.47 -0.46 4.14
C ARG A 33 -8.43 0.51 3.58
N VAL A 34 -7.18 0.41 4.02
CA VAL A 34 -6.09 1.26 3.49
C VAL A 34 -5.93 1.06 1.99
N TYR A 35 -5.90 -0.20 1.53
CA TYR A 35 -5.77 -0.52 0.10
C TYR A 35 -6.91 0.07 -0.73
N GLU A 36 -8.16 -0.16 -0.31
CA GLU A 36 -9.35 0.34 -1.01
C GLU A 36 -9.39 1.87 -1.03
N ASN A 37 -9.05 2.53 0.07
CA ASN A 37 -9.00 3.99 0.12
C ASN A 37 -7.89 4.57 -0.78
N CYS A 38 -6.72 3.93 -0.86
CA CYS A 38 -5.68 4.32 -1.81
C CYS A 38 -6.19 4.18 -3.25
N HIS A 39 -6.88 3.08 -3.55
CA HIS A 39 -7.42 2.83 -4.87
C HIS A 39 -8.56 3.80 -5.24
N SER A 40 -9.28 4.35 -4.26
CA SER A 40 -10.33 5.34 -4.52
C SER A 40 -9.79 6.65 -5.09
N ALA A 41 -8.48 6.91 -5.05
CA ALA A 41 -7.83 8.04 -5.72
C ALA A 41 -7.70 7.84 -7.25
N GLN A 42 -8.06 6.67 -7.78
CA GLN A 42 -7.98 6.38 -9.21
C GLN A 42 -8.86 7.34 -10.01
N GLY A 43 -8.31 7.90 -11.09
CA GLY A 43 -9.06 8.79 -11.98
C GLY A 43 -9.32 10.18 -11.39
N PHE A 44 -8.79 10.50 -10.20
CA PHE A 44 -8.78 11.88 -9.72
C PHE A 44 -8.06 12.75 -10.75
N ALA A 45 -8.71 13.86 -11.09
CA ALA A 45 -8.21 14.85 -12.03
C ALA A 45 -7.99 16.17 -11.29
N PRO A 46 -6.85 16.35 -10.57
CA PRO A 46 -6.40 17.70 -10.27
C PRO A 46 -6.31 18.49 -11.58
N SER A 47 -6.49 19.82 -11.52
CA SER A 47 -6.78 20.70 -12.67
C SER A 47 -5.85 20.58 -13.90
N ASN A 48 -4.71 19.89 -13.76
CA ASN A 48 -3.64 19.81 -14.74
C ASN A 48 -3.36 18.38 -15.26
N PHE A 49 -3.91 17.32 -14.66
CA PHE A 49 -3.71 15.94 -15.11
C PHE A 49 -4.68 14.96 -14.46
N THR A 50 -4.95 13.84 -15.12
CA THR A 50 -5.59 12.66 -14.51
C THR A 50 -4.54 11.71 -13.92
N LEU A 51 -4.86 11.13 -12.77
CA LEU A 51 -4.08 10.10 -12.09
C LEU A 51 -4.47 8.68 -12.51
N GLU A 52 -3.45 7.89 -12.83
CA GLU A 52 -3.50 6.43 -12.90
C GLU A 52 -2.67 5.85 -11.75
N LEU A 53 -3.28 4.97 -10.95
CA LEU A 53 -2.67 4.41 -9.75
C LEU A 53 -2.43 2.92 -9.90
N GLU A 54 -1.23 2.50 -9.53
CA GLU A 54 -0.92 1.13 -9.18
C GLU A 54 -0.74 1.06 -7.66
N VAL A 55 -1.49 0.18 -7.00
CA VAL A 55 -1.45 0.05 -5.53
C VAL A 55 -0.99 -1.37 -5.20
N ALA A 56 -0.01 -1.52 -4.31
CA ALA A 56 0.43 -2.84 -3.85
C ALA A 56 0.74 -2.84 -2.35
N VAL A 57 0.28 -3.87 -1.65
CA VAL A 57 0.73 -4.15 -0.28
C VAL A 57 2.11 -4.80 -0.34
N VAL A 58 3.01 -4.40 0.56
CA VAL A 58 4.35 -4.98 0.68
C VAL A 58 4.48 -5.62 2.06
N THR A 59 4.64 -6.94 2.08
CA THR A 59 4.62 -7.69 3.35
C THR A 59 5.74 -8.72 3.48
N ASP A 60 6.11 -8.96 4.74
CA ASP A 60 7.01 -10.01 5.24
C ASP A 60 6.22 -11.16 5.94
N ASP A 61 4.87 -11.20 5.80
CA ASP A 61 4.04 -12.29 6.32
C ASP A 61 3.08 -12.96 5.31
N ASP A 62 3.06 -14.30 5.29
CA ASP A 62 2.22 -15.10 4.39
C ASP A 62 0.71 -14.94 4.69
N ARG A 63 0.32 -14.70 5.95
CA ARG A 63 -1.09 -14.51 6.31
C ARG A 63 -1.63 -13.21 5.72
N ILE A 64 -0.82 -12.15 5.76
CA ILE A 64 -1.15 -10.87 5.15
C ILE A 64 -1.19 -11.01 3.64
N GLU A 65 -0.19 -11.67 3.04
CA GLU A 65 -0.16 -11.91 1.60
C GLU A 65 -1.39 -12.65 1.11
N ASN A 66 -1.74 -13.77 1.75
CA ASN A 66 -2.91 -14.57 1.39
C ASN A 66 -4.22 -13.78 1.57
N HIS A 67 -4.32 -12.96 2.60
CA HIS A 67 -5.48 -12.09 2.80
C HIS A 67 -5.62 -11.05 1.68
N VAL A 68 -4.52 -10.38 1.30
CA VAL A 68 -4.53 -9.34 0.26
C VAL A 68 -4.83 -9.90 -1.13
N LYS A 69 -4.32 -11.11 -1.45
CA LYS A 69 -4.61 -11.79 -2.73
C LYS A 69 -6.11 -11.94 -3.03
N ALA A 70 -6.97 -11.92 -2.01
CA ALA A 70 -8.42 -12.02 -2.19
C ALA A 70 -9.07 -10.73 -2.72
N PHE A 71 -8.42 -9.56 -2.59
CA PHE A 71 -9.02 -8.27 -2.97
C PHE A 71 -8.08 -7.31 -3.71
N GLY A 72 -6.78 -7.60 -3.81
CA GLY A 72 -5.81 -6.64 -4.34
C GLY A 72 -4.45 -7.21 -4.68
N ASN A 73 -3.54 -6.31 -5.04
CA ASN A 73 -2.16 -6.64 -5.39
C ASN A 73 -1.26 -6.65 -4.14
N VAL A 74 -0.36 -7.63 -4.07
CA VAL A 74 0.60 -7.78 -2.99
C VAL A 74 1.93 -8.31 -3.52
N VAL A 75 3.01 -7.82 -2.95
CA VAL A 75 4.36 -8.33 -3.20
C VAL A 75 5.02 -8.75 -1.88
N ARG A 76 5.76 -9.85 -1.94
CA ARG A 76 6.53 -10.39 -0.82
C ARG A 76 7.92 -9.75 -0.77
N VAL A 77 8.27 -9.18 0.38
CA VAL A 77 9.65 -8.76 0.70
C VAL A 77 9.95 -9.26 2.10
N ASP A 78 10.61 -10.40 2.17
CA ASP A 78 10.96 -11.16 3.37
C ASP A 78 12.32 -10.77 3.97
N ASP A 79 13.04 -9.83 3.35
CA ASP A 79 14.27 -9.28 3.90
C ASP A 79 14.06 -8.71 5.30
N ASP A 80 15.01 -9.01 6.19
CA ASP A 80 15.05 -8.42 7.52
C ASP A 80 15.55 -6.98 7.46
N VAL A 81 14.61 -6.07 7.23
CA VAL A 81 14.86 -4.63 7.19
C VAL A 81 14.33 -3.92 8.43
N THR A 82 15.10 -2.93 8.88
CA THR A 82 14.87 -2.18 10.10
C THR A 82 13.71 -1.17 10.01
N SER A 83 13.21 -0.87 8.81
CA SER A 83 12.12 0.10 8.61
C SER A 83 11.16 -0.29 7.49
N GLY A 84 9.92 0.22 7.57
CA GLY A 84 8.93 0.08 6.50
C GLY A 84 9.41 0.70 5.18
N THR A 85 10.05 1.86 5.24
CA THR A 85 10.58 2.57 4.05
C THR A 85 11.60 1.73 3.28
N LEU A 86 12.53 1.04 3.97
CA LEU A 86 13.50 0.15 3.30
C LEU A 86 12.81 -1.02 2.62
N ARG A 87 11.74 -1.58 3.23
CA ARG A 87 10.95 -2.65 2.61
C ARG A 87 10.30 -2.17 1.31
N ILE A 88 9.77 -0.95 1.32
CA ILE A 88 9.15 -0.30 0.16
C ILE A 88 10.19 -0.06 -0.95
N GLU A 89 11.39 0.42 -0.59
CA GLU A 89 12.49 0.61 -1.54
C GLU A 89 12.90 -0.72 -2.21
N LEU A 90 13.01 -1.80 -1.44
CA LEU A 90 13.30 -3.13 -1.98
C LEU A 90 12.19 -3.62 -2.90
N ALA A 91 10.92 -3.43 -2.51
CA ALA A 91 9.78 -3.79 -3.36
C ALA A 91 9.82 -3.03 -4.69
N TYR A 92 10.03 -1.70 -4.65
CA TYR A 92 10.17 -0.88 -5.84
C TYR A 92 11.28 -1.42 -6.76
N LYS A 93 12.49 -1.61 -6.21
CA LYS A 93 13.66 -2.07 -6.98
C LYS A 93 13.49 -3.46 -7.59
N ARG A 94 12.68 -4.34 -6.99
CA ARG A 94 12.51 -5.73 -7.46
C ARG A 94 11.36 -5.91 -8.43
N PHE A 95 10.25 -5.21 -8.22
CA PHE A 95 9.00 -5.50 -8.91
C PHE A 95 8.50 -4.36 -9.80
N PHE A 96 8.94 -3.12 -9.55
CA PHE A 96 8.32 -1.94 -10.18
C PHE A 96 9.31 -1.03 -10.91
N LYS A 97 10.63 -1.17 -10.68
CA LYS A 97 11.66 -0.25 -11.21
C LYS A 97 11.69 -0.08 -12.73
N ASP A 98 11.27 -1.11 -13.48
CA ASP A 98 11.31 -1.11 -14.94
C ASP A 98 9.98 -0.58 -15.52
N GLN A 99 9.04 -0.18 -14.66
CA GLN A 99 7.80 0.48 -15.02
C GLN A 99 7.96 2.01 -14.89
N ASN A 100 7.33 2.75 -15.80
CA ASN A 100 7.38 4.22 -15.79
C ASN A 100 6.32 4.81 -14.84
N PHE A 101 6.74 5.23 -13.65
CA PHE A 101 5.93 6.01 -12.71
C PHE A 101 6.48 7.44 -12.58
N ASP A 102 5.58 8.42 -12.54
CA ASP A 102 5.92 9.81 -12.20
C ASP A 102 6.15 9.99 -10.69
N TYR A 103 5.46 9.18 -9.87
CA TYR A 103 5.48 9.26 -8.42
C TYR A 103 5.51 7.87 -7.78
N VAL A 104 6.21 7.76 -6.65
CA VAL A 104 6.16 6.58 -5.76
C VAL A 104 5.80 7.08 -4.37
N VAL A 105 4.67 6.61 -3.85
CA VAL A 105 4.09 7.05 -2.58
C VAL A 105 4.11 5.90 -1.58
N ASN A 106 4.58 6.18 -0.37
CA ASN A 106 4.55 5.25 0.75
C ASN A 106 3.38 5.61 1.67
N VAL A 107 2.34 4.77 1.72
CA VAL A 107 1.18 4.95 2.60
C VAL A 107 1.26 3.93 3.72
N GLN A 108 1.17 4.34 4.98
CA GLN A 108 1.27 3.39 6.10
C GLN A 108 0.05 2.44 6.15
N GLY A 109 0.30 1.14 6.32
CA GLY A 109 -0.74 0.11 6.38
C GLY A 109 -1.67 0.18 7.60
N ASP A 110 -1.46 1.15 8.49
CA ASP A 110 -2.27 1.41 9.67
C ASP A 110 -2.95 2.78 9.70
N GLU A 111 -3.11 3.40 8.52
CA GLU A 111 -3.88 4.64 8.31
C GLU A 111 -5.23 4.37 7.60
N PRO A 112 -6.17 3.58 8.18
CA PRO A 112 -7.41 3.17 7.51
C PRO A 112 -8.41 4.32 7.27
N LEU A 113 -8.10 5.53 7.74
CA LEU A 113 -8.92 6.73 7.59
C LEU A 113 -8.40 7.67 6.50
N LEU A 114 -7.18 7.45 5.97
CA LEU A 114 -6.66 8.23 4.84
C LEU A 114 -7.61 8.03 3.66
N SER A 115 -8.10 9.13 3.08
CA SER A 115 -8.97 9.11 1.91
C SER A 115 -8.18 9.31 0.61
N GLY A 116 -8.77 8.87 -0.52
CA GLY A 116 -8.19 9.14 -1.83
C GLY A 116 -8.01 10.64 -2.13
N GLU A 117 -8.92 11.50 -1.64
CA GLU A 117 -8.80 12.96 -1.79
C GLU A 117 -7.58 13.54 -1.05
N GLU A 118 -7.28 13.02 0.14
CA GLU A 118 -6.10 13.43 0.90
C GLU A 118 -4.82 12.91 0.24
N LEU A 119 -4.83 11.68 -0.26
CA LEU A 119 -3.72 11.08 -0.98
C LEU A 119 -3.29 11.92 -2.20
N VAL A 120 -4.25 12.47 -2.95
CA VAL A 120 -3.98 13.32 -4.13
C VAL A 120 -3.32 14.67 -3.79
N LYS A 121 -3.38 15.10 -2.52
CA LYS A 121 -2.78 16.36 -2.06
C LYS A 121 -1.33 16.22 -1.58
N LEU A 122 -0.84 14.99 -1.42
CA LEU A 122 0.55 14.69 -1.02
C LEU A 122 1.51 14.94 -2.18
#